data_AF-A0A846C3I2-F1
#
_entry.id   AF-A0A846C3I2-F1
#
_cell.length_a   1.000
_cell.length_b   1.000
_cell.length_c   1.000
_cell.angle_alpha   90.00
_cell.angle_beta   90.00
_cell.angle_gamma   90.00
#
_symmetry.space_group_name_H-M   'P 1'
#
loop_
_entity.id
_entity.type
_entity.pdbx_description
1 polymer ?
#
loop_
_entity_poly.entity_id
_entity_poly.type
_entity_poly.pdbx_seq_one_letter_code
_entity_poly.pdbx_strand_id
1 'polypeptide(L)'
;WNAWATAACATKELRSQSWQMGNSLLELLLNVQHPNLKIDAGTRGRGDAEKERFSSKTSSLIALEDLAEAVGTPCNYAIAFGIAAAYWQIALLEATLGYLHSWAANLITAGVKLIPLGQTVGQQLLFNLHPNLGSAAEEILDLEDDALCSCGWGRALASMAHETQYTRLFRS
;
A
#
# COMPACT_ATOMS: atom_id res chain seq x y z
N TRP A 1 -10.12 -9.43 -2.15
CA TRP A 1 -9.05 -9.12 -1.18
C TRP A 1 -9.10 -7.72 -0.55
N ASN A 2 -9.39 -6.63 -1.27
CA ASN A 2 -9.41 -5.27 -0.69
C ASN A 2 -10.37 -5.11 0.52
N ALA A 3 -11.59 -5.67 0.43
CA ALA A 3 -12.55 -5.68 1.54
C ALA A 3 -12.06 -6.53 2.72
N TRP A 4 -11.43 -7.67 2.46
CA TRP A 4 -10.84 -8.53 3.49
C TRP A 4 -9.70 -7.81 4.22
N ALA A 5 -8.77 -7.17 3.50
CA ALA A 5 -7.66 -6.42 4.08
C ALA A 5 -8.16 -5.29 5.00
N THR A 6 -9.22 -4.60 4.56
CA THR A 6 -9.92 -3.61 5.39
C THR A 6 -10.47 -4.22 6.67
N ALA A 7 -11.18 -5.35 6.56
CA ALA A 7 -11.81 -6.02 7.70
C ALA A 7 -10.78 -6.59 8.69
N ALA A 8 -9.63 -7.03 8.19
CA ALA A 8 -8.52 -7.55 8.99
C ALA A 8 -7.84 -6.46 9.84
N CYS A 9 -7.93 -5.19 9.46
CA CYS A 9 -7.43 -4.08 10.27
C CYS A 9 -8.37 -3.80 11.45
N ALA A 10 -7.86 -3.95 12.68
CA ALA A 10 -8.66 -3.78 13.90
C ALA A 10 -9.15 -2.33 14.13
N THR A 11 -8.23 -1.36 14.13
CA THR A 11 -8.55 0.04 14.52
C THR A 11 -8.96 0.90 13.34
N LYS A 12 -9.68 2.00 13.62
CA LYS A 12 -10.10 2.96 12.60
C LYS A 12 -8.90 3.71 12.03
N GLU A 13 -7.95 4.09 12.88
CA GLU A 13 -6.74 4.79 12.47
C GLU A 13 -5.91 3.96 11.48
N LEU A 14 -5.67 2.67 11.76
CA LEU A 14 -4.93 1.78 10.84
C LEU A 14 -5.64 1.60 9.50
N ARG A 15 -6.97 1.44 9.49
CA ARG A 15 -7.75 1.38 8.24
C ARG A 15 -7.60 2.67 7.44
N SER A 16 -7.78 3.81 8.10
CA SER A 16 -7.68 5.13 7.46
C SER A 16 -6.29 5.37 6.88
N GLN A 17 -5.22 4.99 7.60
CA GLN A 17 -3.86 5.10 7.10
C GLN A 17 -3.66 4.28 5.83
N SER A 18 -4.03 3.00 5.86
CA SER A 18 -3.89 2.10 4.70
C SER A 18 -4.66 2.60 3.48
N TRP A 19 -5.88 3.10 3.69
CA TRP A 19 -6.71 3.67 2.64
C TRP A 19 -6.15 4.95 2.05
N GLN A 20 -5.67 5.88 2.89
CA GLN A 20 -5.07 7.13 2.42
C GLN A 20 -3.84 6.84 1.55
N MET A 21 -2.96 5.96 2.01
CA MET A 21 -1.76 5.58 1.26
C MET A 21 -2.10 4.86 -0.05
N GLY A 22 -3.07 3.95 -0.04
CA GLY A 22 -3.48 3.21 -1.25
C GLY A 22 -4.14 4.10 -2.29
N ASN A 23 -5.05 4.99 -1.87
CA ASN A 23 -5.68 5.96 -2.77
C ASN A 23 -4.62 6.91 -3.38
N SER A 24 -3.71 7.46 -2.57
CA SER A 24 -2.64 8.32 -3.09
C SER A 24 -1.71 7.59 -4.06
N LEU A 25 -1.38 6.32 -3.81
CA LEU A 25 -0.59 5.54 -4.76
C LEU A 25 -1.36 5.33 -6.07
N LEU A 26 -2.64 4.98 -6.01
CA LEU A 26 -3.46 4.77 -7.20
C LEU A 26 -3.59 6.05 -8.05
N GLU A 27 -3.81 7.19 -7.40
CA GLU A 27 -3.80 8.51 -8.04
C GLU A 27 -2.47 8.79 -8.73
N LEU A 28 -1.34 8.51 -8.07
CA LEU A 28 -0.01 8.67 -8.67
C LEU A 28 0.19 7.77 -9.89
N LEU A 29 -0.25 6.51 -9.84
CA LEU A 29 -0.12 5.58 -10.98
C LEU A 29 -0.91 6.08 -12.20
N LEU A 30 -2.15 6.53 -11.97
CA LEU A 30 -3.00 7.09 -13.03
C LEU A 30 -2.38 8.37 -13.62
N ASN A 31 -1.81 9.23 -12.78
CA ASN A 31 -1.14 10.47 -13.22
C ASN A 31 0.15 10.19 -14.00
N VAL A 32 0.95 9.19 -13.62
CA VAL A 32 2.17 8.84 -14.35
C VAL A 32 1.84 8.32 -15.76
N GLN A 33 0.75 7.57 -15.90
CA GLN A 33 0.29 7.06 -17.19
C GLN A 33 -0.39 8.16 -18.03
N HIS A 34 -1.12 9.06 -17.38
CA HIS A 34 -1.84 10.17 -18.00
C HIS A 34 -1.50 11.50 -17.32
N PRO A 35 -0.39 12.18 -17.71
CA PRO A 35 0.16 13.35 -17.01
C PRO A 35 -0.76 14.58 -16.88
N ASN A 36 -1.97 14.55 -17.44
CA ASN A 36 -2.93 15.65 -17.45
C ASN A 36 -4.33 15.27 -16.96
N LEU A 37 -4.54 14.07 -16.40
CA LEU A 37 -5.83 13.68 -15.84
C LEU A 37 -5.98 14.31 -14.43
N LYS A 38 -6.81 15.34 -14.28
CA LYS A 38 -7.18 15.82 -12.94
C LYS A 38 -8.24 14.88 -12.38
N ILE A 39 -7.87 14.05 -11.41
CA ILE A 39 -8.83 13.29 -10.62
C ILE A 39 -9.39 14.22 -9.55
N ASP A 40 -10.48 14.90 -9.90
CA ASP A 40 -11.19 15.74 -8.93
C ASP A 40 -11.85 14.82 -7.90
N ALA A 41 -11.24 14.75 -6.71
CA ALA A 41 -11.77 14.06 -5.53
C ALA A 41 -13.05 14.77 -5.04
N GLY A 42 -14.15 14.59 -5.77
CA GLY A 42 -15.46 15.09 -5.36
C GLY A 42 -16.34 15.66 -6.46
N THR A 43 -16.54 14.98 -7.60
CA THR A 43 -17.82 15.14 -8.31
C THR A 43 -18.24 13.83 -8.99
N ARG A 44 -19.31 13.24 -8.49
CA ARG A 44 -20.02 12.11 -9.10
C ARG A 44 -20.74 12.64 -10.34
N GLY A 45 -20.30 12.21 -11.51
CA GLY A 45 -21.02 12.38 -12.78
C GLY A 45 -20.43 13.45 -13.69
N ARG A 46 -19.91 12.99 -14.84
CA ARG A 46 -19.78 13.65 -16.15
C ARG A 46 -18.40 13.36 -16.77
N GLY A 47 -18.28 12.19 -17.40
CA GLY A 47 -17.03 11.79 -18.07
C GLY A 47 -17.20 10.73 -19.17
N ASP A 48 -18.39 10.59 -19.75
CA ASP A 48 -18.64 9.54 -20.77
C ASP A 48 -18.08 9.91 -22.15
N ALA A 49 -17.81 11.19 -22.41
CA ALA A 49 -17.38 11.68 -23.73
C ALA A 49 -15.86 11.70 -23.95
N GLU A 50 -15.04 11.57 -22.89
CA GLU A 50 -13.58 11.64 -23.00
C GLU A 50 -12.92 10.25 -22.98
N LYS A 51 -13.62 9.22 -22.45
CA LYS A 51 -13.20 7.80 -22.48
C LYS A 51 -13.06 7.25 -23.91
N GLU A 52 -13.89 7.69 -24.85
CA GLU A 52 -13.94 7.10 -26.21
C GLU A 52 -12.74 7.47 -27.11
N ARG A 53 -12.06 8.60 -26.87
CA ARG A 53 -11.02 9.08 -27.81
C ARG A 53 -9.63 8.50 -27.57
N PHE A 54 -9.40 7.90 -26.39
CA PHE A 54 -8.09 7.36 -25.98
C PHE A 54 -7.99 5.83 -26.08
N SER A 55 -9.10 5.15 -26.36
CA SER A 55 -9.19 3.69 -26.44
C SER A 55 -8.42 3.04 -27.61
N SER A 56 -7.85 3.81 -28.55
CA SER A 56 -7.38 3.25 -29.83
C SER A 56 -5.93 2.77 -29.88
N LYS A 57 -5.16 2.78 -28.78
CA LYS A 57 -3.71 2.42 -28.86
C LYS A 57 -3.14 1.45 -27.83
N THR A 58 -3.93 0.92 -26.89
CA THR A 58 -3.44 -0.05 -25.88
C THR A 58 -4.32 -1.31 -25.89
N SER A 59 -4.24 -2.10 -26.96
CA SER A 59 -5.18 -3.21 -27.23
C SER A 59 -4.80 -4.59 -26.67
N SER A 60 -3.99 -4.69 -25.62
CA SER A 60 -3.76 -6.01 -24.98
C SER A 60 -3.42 -5.99 -23.48
N LEU A 61 -3.39 -4.83 -22.82
CA LEU A 61 -3.23 -4.74 -21.37
C LEU A 61 -4.54 -4.23 -20.78
N ILE A 62 -5.01 -4.86 -19.70
CA ILE A 62 -6.13 -4.36 -18.91
C ILE A 62 -5.81 -2.90 -18.56
N ALA A 63 -6.71 -1.97 -18.87
CA ALA A 63 -6.48 -0.56 -18.61
C ALA A 63 -6.35 -0.36 -17.08
N LEU A 64 -5.41 0.47 -16.66
CA LEU A 64 -5.19 0.73 -15.23
C LEU A 64 -6.44 1.31 -14.57
N GLU A 65 -7.24 2.06 -15.36
CA GLU A 65 -8.54 2.59 -15.00
C GLU A 65 -9.54 1.49 -14.64
N ASP A 66 -9.57 0.39 -15.41
CA ASP A 66 -10.48 -0.73 -15.17
C ASP A 66 -10.10 -1.47 -13.88
N LEU A 67 -8.80 -1.63 -13.61
CA LEU A 67 -8.29 -2.20 -12.35
C LEU A 67 -8.61 -1.30 -11.15
N ALA A 68 -8.44 0.02 -11.31
CA ALA A 68 -8.79 0.99 -10.29
C ALA A 68 -10.30 0.99 -9.99
N GLU A 69 -11.14 0.92 -11.03
CA GLU A 69 -12.59 0.85 -10.93
C GLU A 69 -13.05 -0.45 -10.25
N ALA A 70 -12.42 -1.59 -10.58
CA ALA A 70 -12.74 -2.89 -9.98
C ALA A 70 -12.41 -2.96 -8.48
N VAL A 71 -11.31 -2.32 -8.04
CA VAL A 71 -10.94 -2.28 -6.62
C VAL A 71 -11.82 -1.32 -5.82
N GLY A 72 -12.24 -0.24 -6.47
CA GLY A 72 -13.07 0.80 -5.90
C GLY A 72 -12.35 1.67 -4.87
N THR A 73 -13.11 2.57 -4.26
CA THR A 73 -12.64 3.43 -3.17
C THR A 73 -13.38 3.08 -1.88
N PRO A 74 -12.67 2.87 -0.75
CA PRO A 74 -11.22 3.06 -0.57
C PRO A 74 -10.36 1.85 -0.98
N CYS A 75 -9.14 2.12 -1.46
CA CYS A 75 -8.15 1.10 -1.82
C CYS A 75 -7.06 0.99 -0.74
N ASN A 76 -6.76 -0.23 -0.27
CA ASN A 76 -5.64 -0.46 0.65
C ASN A 76 -4.29 -0.39 -0.07
N TYR A 77 -3.27 0.13 0.63
CA TYR A 77 -1.93 0.30 0.06
C TYR A 77 -1.31 -0.97 -0.53
N ALA A 78 -1.46 -2.12 0.14
CA ALA A 78 -0.96 -3.40 -0.37
C ALA A 78 -1.61 -3.80 -1.71
N ILE A 79 -2.90 -3.50 -1.87
CA ILE A 79 -3.64 -3.79 -3.11
C ILE A 79 -3.18 -2.85 -4.23
N ALA A 80 -3.10 -1.54 -3.95
CA ALA A 80 -2.60 -0.55 -4.91
C ALA A 80 -1.16 -0.88 -5.37
N PHE A 81 -0.30 -1.30 -4.44
CA PHE A 81 1.07 -1.71 -4.76
C PHE A 81 1.10 -2.97 -5.65
N GLY A 82 0.29 -3.98 -5.33
CA GLY A 82 0.16 -5.19 -6.16
C GLY A 82 -0.33 -4.89 -7.58
N ILE A 83 -1.30 -3.97 -7.72
CA ILE A 83 -1.78 -3.50 -9.03
C ILE A 83 -0.64 -2.85 -9.82
N ALA A 84 0.14 -1.96 -9.19
CA ALA A 84 1.28 -1.31 -9.83
C ALA A 84 2.32 -2.33 -10.32
N ALA A 85 2.66 -3.29 -9.46
CA ALA A 85 3.62 -4.33 -9.78
C ALA A 85 3.15 -5.21 -10.95
N ALA A 86 1.89 -5.63 -10.92
CA ALA A 86 1.29 -6.42 -12.00
C ALA A 86 1.22 -5.63 -13.31
N TYR A 87 0.84 -4.34 -13.25
CA TYR A 87 0.77 -3.47 -14.42
C TYR A 87 2.14 -3.32 -15.11
N TRP A 88 3.20 -3.10 -14.33
CA TRP A 88 4.57 -3.01 -14.84
C TRP A 88 5.26 -4.37 -15.06
N GLN A 89 4.54 -5.49 -14.91
CA GLN A 89 5.06 -6.83 -15.10
C GLN A 89 6.30 -7.12 -14.23
N ILE A 90 6.31 -6.58 -13.01
CA ILE A 90 7.34 -6.88 -12.01
C ILE A 90 7.07 -8.30 -11.49
N ALA A 91 8.11 -9.13 -11.45
CA ALA A 91 7.99 -10.49 -10.94
C ALA A 91 7.57 -10.50 -9.46
N LEU A 92 6.79 -11.51 -9.08
CA LEU A 92 6.00 -11.50 -7.85
C LEU A 92 6.88 -11.50 -6.59
N LEU A 93 8.02 -12.20 -6.64
CA LEU A 93 8.99 -12.23 -5.55
C LEU A 93 9.63 -10.86 -5.34
N GLU A 94 10.04 -10.20 -6.41
CA GLU A 94 10.67 -8.88 -6.41
C GLU A 94 9.70 -7.81 -5.92
N ALA A 95 8.44 -7.88 -6.35
CA ALA A 95 7.37 -7.01 -5.86
C ALA A 95 7.14 -7.20 -4.35
N THR A 96 7.05 -8.45 -3.89
CA THR A 96 6.86 -8.79 -2.47
C THR A 96 8.03 -8.31 -1.62
N LEU A 97 9.26 -8.56 -2.06
CA LEU A 97 10.48 -8.09 -1.40
C LEU A 97 10.54 -6.56 -1.36
N GLY A 98 10.23 -5.88 -2.46
CA GLY A 98 10.18 -4.43 -2.53
C GLY A 98 9.17 -3.83 -1.54
N TYR A 99 7.98 -4.43 -1.43
CA TYR A 99 6.97 -4.03 -0.47
C TYR A 99 7.46 -4.22 0.98
N LEU A 100 7.97 -5.40 1.32
CA LEU A 100 8.49 -5.72 2.65
C LEU A 100 9.65 -4.81 3.06
N HIS A 101 10.58 -4.55 2.13
CA HIS A 101 11.70 -3.64 2.34
C HIS A 101 11.22 -2.21 2.61
N SER A 102 10.30 -1.68 1.79
CA SER A 102 9.73 -0.34 1.99
C SER A 102 9.03 -0.22 3.34
N TRP A 103 8.24 -1.23 3.73
CA TRP A 103 7.58 -1.31 5.02
C TRP A 103 8.58 -1.29 6.18
N ALA A 104 9.61 -2.14 6.14
CA ALA A 104 10.65 -2.20 7.17
C ALA A 104 11.44 -0.90 7.28
N ALA A 105 11.86 -0.31 6.15
CA ALA A 105 12.59 0.95 6.11
C ALA A 105 11.78 2.11 6.71
N ASN A 106 10.47 2.16 6.46
CA ASN A 106 9.58 3.15 7.05
C ASN A 106 9.47 3.01 8.58
N LEU A 107 9.32 1.78 9.09
CA LEU A 107 9.28 1.52 10.53
C LEU A 107 10.59 1.86 11.22
N ILE A 108 11.73 1.51 10.62
CA ILE A 108 13.06 1.84 11.14
C ILE A 108 13.25 3.36 11.16
N THR A 109 12.83 4.06 10.12
CA THR A 109 12.92 5.53 10.06
C THR A 109 12.10 6.19 11.18
N ALA A 110 10.92 5.66 11.50
CA ALA A 110 10.14 6.11 12.65
C ALA A 110 10.85 5.78 13.98
N GLY A 111 11.38 4.56 14.13
CA GLY A 111 12.11 4.12 15.31
C GLY A 111 13.37 4.95 15.58
N VAL A 112 14.13 5.31 14.56
CA VAL A 112 15.30 6.20 14.63
C VAL A 112 14.92 7.56 15.23
N LYS A 113 13.75 8.10 14.89
CA LYS A 113 13.25 9.38 15.41
C LYS A 113 12.69 9.27 16.84
N LEU A 114 12.09 8.14 17.19
CA LEU A 114 11.39 7.95 18.47
C LEU A 114 12.26 7.38 19.61
N ILE A 115 13.22 6.50 19.29
CA ILE A 115 14.14 5.83 20.24
C ILE A 115 15.52 6.50 20.30
N PRO A 116 15.62 7.73 19.77
CA PRO A 116 16.86 8.38 19.25
C PRO A 116 18.02 7.46 18.84
N LEU A 117 17.80 6.57 17.86
CA LEU A 117 18.91 5.77 17.30
C LEU A 117 19.73 6.61 16.30
N GLY A 118 21.01 6.26 16.09
CA GLY A 118 21.81 6.86 15.02
C GLY A 118 21.38 6.36 13.63
N GLN A 119 21.53 7.19 12.60
CA GLN A 119 21.22 6.81 11.20
C GLN A 119 21.97 5.54 10.76
N THR A 120 23.25 5.41 11.13
CA THR A 120 24.06 4.23 10.87
C THR A 120 23.47 2.97 11.51
N VAL A 121 22.96 3.08 12.75
CA VAL A 121 22.30 1.97 13.43
C VAL A 121 21.02 1.57 12.70
N GLY A 122 20.24 2.54 12.22
CA GLY A 122 19.06 2.28 11.40
C GLY A 122 19.40 1.48 10.12
N GLN A 123 20.45 1.86 9.41
CA GLN A 123 20.90 1.12 8.22
C GLN A 123 21.41 -0.28 8.55
N GLN A 124 22.14 -0.45 9.67
CA GLN A 124 22.57 -1.77 10.14
C GLN A 124 21.39 -2.67 10.48
N LEU A 125 20.35 -2.13 11.13
CA LEU A 125 19.12 -2.87 11.41
C LEU A 125 18.44 -3.35 10.12
N LEU A 126 18.30 -2.47 9.12
CA LEU A 126 17.69 -2.83 7.84
C LEU A 126 18.50 -3.90 7.11
N PHE A 127 19.83 -3.76 7.10
CA PHE A 127 20.74 -4.76 6.52
C PHE A 127 20.59 -6.13 7.19
N ASN A 128 20.57 -6.15 8.53
CA ASN A 128 20.43 -7.38 9.31
C ASN A 128 19.04 -8.03 9.15
N LEU A 129 18.01 -7.27 8.77
CA LEU A 129 16.67 -7.79 8.49
C LEU A 129 16.55 -8.42 7.11
N HIS A 130 17.43 -8.11 6.15
CA HIS A 130 17.31 -8.61 4.77
C HIS A 130 17.12 -10.12 4.65
N PRO A 131 17.86 -10.99 5.38
CA PRO A 131 17.63 -12.44 5.30
C PRO A 131 16.21 -12.83 5.73
N ASN A 132 15.69 -12.22 6.80
CA ASN A 132 14.34 -12.49 7.28
C ASN A 132 13.26 -12.00 6.31
N LEU A 133 13.47 -10.84 5.68
CA LEU A 133 12.57 -10.34 4.63
C LEU A 133 12.59 -11.26 3.40
N GLY A 134 13.76 -11.80 3.06
CA GLY A 134 13.95 -12.83 2.03
C GLY A 134 13.09 -14.05 2.28
N SER A 135 13.30 -14.71 3.41
CA SER A 135 12.54 -15.91 3.79
C SER A 135 11.04 -15.65 3.91
N ALA A 136 10.64 -14.51 4.48
CA ALA A 136 9.23 -14.15 4.58
C ALA A 136 8.59 -13.93 3.19
N ALA A 137 9.32 -13.34 2.24
CA ALA A 137 8.80 -13.17 0.88
C ALA A 137 8.56 -14.51 0.19
N GLU A 138 9.50 -15.47 0.31
CA GLU A 138 9.32 -16.82 -0.23
C GLU A 138 8.13 -17.54 0.42
N GLU A 139 8.02 -17.50 1.75
CA GLU A 139 6.91 -18.11 2.48
C GLU A 139 5.55 -17.54 2.05
N ILE A 140 5.45 -16.21 1.87
CA ILE A 140 4.21 -15.54 1.46
C ILE A 140 3.72 -16.03 0.10
N LEU A 141 4.63 -16.36 -0.83
CA LEU A 141 4.26 -16.82 -2.18
C LEU A 141 3.66 -18.23 -2.18
N ASP A 142 4.00 -19.03 -1.18
CA ASP A 142 3.50 -20.40 -1.02
C ASP A 142 2.20 -20.45 -0.19
N LEU A 143 1.74 -19.32 0.38
CA LEU A 143 0.50 -19.27 1.17
C LEU A 143 -0.75 -19.26 0.30
N GLU A 144 -1.68 -20.15 0.62
CA GLU A 144 -3.04 -20.15 0.05
C GLU A 144 -3.94 -19.11 0.72
N ASP A 145 -4.99 -18.67 0.03
CA ASP A 145 -5.95 -17.66 0.52
C ASP A 145 -6.58 -18.06 1.88
N ASP A 146 -6.86 -19.34 2.10
CA ASP A 146 -7.45 -19.85 3.35
C ASP A 146 -6.47 -19.79 4.54
N ALA A 147 -5.17 -19.65 4.27
CA ALA A 147 -4.14 -19.46 5.29
C ALA A 147 -3.98 -17.99 5.71
N LEU A 148 -4.62 -17.05 4.99
CA LEU A 148 -4.57 -15.62 5.31
C LEU A 148 -5.22 -15.35 6.67
N CYS A 149 -4.41 -14.92 7.62
CA CYS A 149 -4.86 -14.54 8.95
C CYS A 149 -4.25 -13.22 9.39
N SER A 150 -4.88 -12.56 10.37
CA SER A 150 -4.36 -11.34 10.98
C SER A 150 -4.22 -11.53 12.48
N CYS A 151 -2.98 -11.64 12.96
CA CYS A 151 -2.67 -11.60 14.39
C CYS A 151 -1.93 -10.31 14.70
N GLY A 152 -2.65 -9.32 15.22
CA GLY A 152 -2.13 -7.95 15.39
C GLY A 152 -2.53 -7.28 16.69
N TRP A 153 -2.78 -8.03 17.77
CA TRP A 153 -3.35 -7.48 19.00
C TRP A 153 -2.46 -6.39 19.62
N GLY A 154 -1.15 -6.60 19.67
CA GLY A 154 -0.20 -5.58 20.14
C GLY A 154 -0.24 -4.31 19.29
N ARG A 155 -0.28 -4.46 17.96
CA ARG A 155 -0.41 -3.34 17.02
C ARG A 155 -1.75 -2.61 17.18
N ALA A 156 -2.84 -3.36 17.40
CA ALA A 156 -4.16 -2.79 17.62
C ALA A 156 -4.22 -1.99 18.93
N LEU A 157 -3.72 -2.55 20.03
CA LEU A 157 -3.65 -1.86 21.32
C LEU A 157 -2.77 -0.61 21.25
N ALA A 158 -1.61 -0.70 20.59
CA ALA A 158 -0.74 0.45 20.39
C ALA A 158 -1.42 1.56 19.56
N SER A 159 -2.15 1.22 18.50
CA SER A 159 -2.93 2.20 17.72
C SER A 159 -4.06 2.81 18.57
N MET A 160 -4.80 2.03 19.34
CA MET A 160 -5.83 2.57 20.24
C MET A 160 -5.24 3.53 21.28
N ALA A 161 -4.03 3.24 21.79
CA ALA A 161 -3.32 4.14 22.68
C ALA A 161 -2.87 5.42 21.94
N HIS A 162 -2.35 5.28 20.72
CA HIS A 162 -1.96 6.41 19.86
C HIS A 162 -3.15 7.35 19.59
N GLU A 163 -4.35 6.80 19.36
CA GLU A 163 -5.60 7.56 19.18
C GLU A 163 -5.96 8.46 20.38
N THR A 164 -5.38 8.26 21.56
CA THR A 164 -5.64 9.08 22.77
C THR A 164 -4.41 9.83 23.28
N GLN A 165 -3.27 9.71 22.59
CA GLN A 165 -2.03 10.35 23.01
C GLN A 165 -2.12 11.89 22.89
N TYR A 166 -1.75 12.59 23.97
CA TYR A 166 -1.83 14.05 24.08
C TYR A 166 -0.92 14.79 23.08
N THR A 167 0.33 14.35 22.95
CA THR A 167 1.30 14.90 21.99
C THR A 167 1.66 13.83 20.96
N ARG A 168 1.42 14.09 19.67
CA ARG A 168 1.72 13.16 18.57
C ARG A 168 2.69 13.77 17.58
N LEU A 169 3.73 13.00 17.26
CA LEU A 169 4.69 13.34 16.21
C LEU A 169 4.26 12.79 14.85
N PHE A 170 3.54 11.66 14.84
CA PHE A 170 3.03 10.99 13.66
C PHE A 170 1.51 11.01 13.64
N ARG A 171 0.93 10.76 12.45
CA ARG A 171 -0.52 10.84 12.22
C ARG A 171 -1.26 9.54 12.57
N SER A 172 -0.51 8.46 12.78
CA SER A 172 -0.95 7.08 13.01
C SER A 172 0.25 6.19 13.32
#